data_AF-A0A318SU89-F1
#
_entry.id   AF-A0A318SU89-F1
#
_cell.length_a   1.000
_cell.length_b   1.000
_cell.length_c   1.000
_cell.angle_alpha   90.00
_cell.angle_beta   90.00
_cell.angle_gamma   90.00
#
_symmetry.space_group_name_H-M   'P 1'
#
loop_
_entity.id
_entity.type
_entity.pdbx_description
1 polymer ?
#
loop_
_entity_poly.entity_id
_entity_poly.type
_entity_poly.pdbx_seq_one_letter_code
_entity_poly.pdbx_strand_id
1 'polypeptide(L)'
;MIDEPKTQPTPSLPVTGQQPEAKKRRKKPPLIDFDALDAHQQKTIHNIATAGARVATAQQKIREGQLRAMKVTLAEILADHEEADARFLDVFFRELLEKASAANAKKIAAHPLCPTDLAARHRPAA
;
A
#
# COMPACT_ATOMS: atom_id res chain seq x y z
N MET A 1 -39.22 43.30 58.98
CA MET A 1 -39.32 43.32 57.50
C MET A 1 -37.93 43.62 56.98
N ILE A 2 -37.19 42.58 56.59
CA ILE A 2 -35.86 42.69 55.99
C ILE A 2 -35.95 41.80 54.76
N ASP A 3 -35.80 42.39 53.58
CA ASP A 3 -35.63 41.63 52.35
C ASP A 3 -34.65 42.36 51.44
N GLU A 4 -33.44 41.83 51.39
CA GLU A 4 -32.49 41.86 50.30
C GLU A 4 -31.95 40.41 50.19
N PRO A 5 -31.35 39.96 49.06
CA PRO A 5 -31.29 40.55 47.73
C PRO A 5 -31.65 39.56 46.59
N LYS A 6 -31.78 40.10 45.37
CA LYS A 6 -31.90 39.34 44.12
C LYS A 6 -30.62 38.55 43.81
N THR A 7 -30.76 37.26 43.54
CA THR A 7 -29.70 36.41 42.96
C THR A 7 -30.17 35.85 41.63
N GLN A 8 -29.48 36.18 40.54
CA GLN A 8 -29.62 35.54 39.23
C GLN A 8 -29.09 34.09 39.28
N PRO A 9 -29.70 33.14 38.53
CA PRO A 9 -29.01 31.93 38.13
C PRO A 9 -28.57 32.00 36.65
N THR A 10 -27.28 31.73 36.46
CA THR A 10 -26.50 31.46 35.25
C THR A 10 -27.11 30.39 34.32
N PRO A 11 -26.74 30.38 33.01
CA PRO A 11 -27.30 29.49 32.00
C PRO A 11 -26.87 28.04 32.22
N SER A 12 -27.85 27.14 32.22
CA SER A 12 -27.65 25.69 32.32
C SER A 12 -26.86 25.14 31.13
N LEU A 13 -25.91 24.26 31.43
CA LEU A 13 -25.02 23.50 30.56
C LEU A 13 -25.73 22.82 29.37
N PRO A 14 -25.04 22.59 28.24
CA PRO A 14 -25.64 21.98 27.05
C PRO A 14 -26.03 20.53 27.30
N VAL A 15 -27.21 20.21 26.77
CA VAL A 15 -27.85 18.90 26.74
C VAL A 15 -26.88 17.83 26.25
N THR A 16 -26.59 16.87 27.14
CA THR A 16 -26.07 15.55 26.81
C THR A 16 -27.03 14.89 25.81
N GLY A 17 -26.64 14.83 24.54
CA GLY A 17 -27.50 14.23 23.53
C GLY A 17 -26.93 14.31 22.13
N GLN A 18 -26.03 13.38 21.80
CA GLN A 18 -26.01 12.74 20.47
C GLN A 18 -25.10 11.51 20.53
N GLN A 19 -25.70 10.42 20.99
CA GLN A 19 -25.25 9.08 20.65
C GLN A 19 -25.33 8.96 19.11
N PRO A 20 -24.27 8.54 18.40
CA PRO A 20 -24.34 8.42 16.94
C PRO A 20 -25.37 7.35 16.60
N GLU A 21 -26.44 7.75 15.91
CA GLU A 21 -27.45 6.83 15.41
C GLU A 21 -26.77 5.69 14.66
N ALA A 22 -27.13 4.46 15.02
CA ALA A 22 -26.64 3.25 14.38
C ALA A 22 -26.78 3.38 12.86
N LYS A 23 -25.66 3.37 12.14
CA LYS A 23 -25.63 3.32 10.67
C LYS A 23 -26.57 2.21 10.21
N LYS A 24 -27.71 2.59 9.63
CA LYS A 24 -28.59 1.66 8.91
C LYS A 24 -27.72 0.88 7.94
N ARG A 25 -27.64 -0.43 8.13
CA ARG A 25 -26.95 -1.36 7.23
C ARG A 25 -27.41 -1.05 5.82
N ARG A 26 -26.52 -0.51 4.98
CA ARG A 26 -26.80 -0.31 3.55
C ARG A 26 -27.26 -1.66 3.01
N LYS A 27 -28.45 -1.69 2.38
CA LYS A 27 -28.91 -2.88 1.65
C LYS A 27 -27.78 -3.27 0.70
N LYS A 28 -27.43 -4.57 0.67
CA LYS A 28 -26.44 -5.10 -0.28
C LYS A 28 -26.82 -4.56 -1.67
N PRO A 29 -25.88 -4.00 -2.44
CA PRO A 29 -26.18 -3.62 -3.81
C PRO A 29 -26.77 -4.85 -4.52
N PRO A 30 -27.81 -4.66 -5.36
CA PRO A 30 -28.41 -5.77 -6.07
C PRO A 30 -27.33 -6.49 -6.88
N LEU A 31 -27.39 -7.82 -6.89
CA LEU A 31 -26.53 -8.62 -7.75
C LEU A 31 -26.90 -8.27 -9.20
N ILE A 32 -25.94 -7.74 -9.96
CA ILE A 32 -26.17 -7.45 -11.38
C ILE A 32 -26.25 -8.80 -12.08
N ASP A 33 -27.42 -9.12 -12.60
CA ASP A 33 -27.62 -10.26 -13.48
C ASP A 33 -27.14 -9.87 -14.89
N PHE A 34 -25.97 -10.36 -15.28
CA PHE A 34 -25.39 -10.06 -16.59
C PHE A 34 -26.11 -10.79 -17.73
N ASP A 35 -26.89 -11.83 -17.42
CA ASP A 35 -27.67 -12.60 -18.39
C ASP A 35 -29.01 -11.91 -18.71
N ALA A 36 -29.47 -11.00 -17.84
CA ALA A 36 -30.63 -10.14 -18.05
C ALA A 36 -30.32 -8.87 -18.87
N LEU A 37 -29.07 -8.65 -19.27
CA LEU A 37 -28.66 -7.49 -20.05
C LEU A 37 -29.06 -7.64 -21.51
N ASP A 38 -29.56 -6.56 -22.11
CA ASP A 38 -29.80 -6.54 -23.55
C ASP A 38 -28.49 -6.60 -24.36
N ALA A 39 -28.59 -6.98 -25.64
CA ALA A 39 -27.42 -7.14 -26.50
C ALA A 39 -26.57 -5.85 -26.63
N HIS A 40 -27.19 -4.67 -26.52
CA HIS A 40 -26.48 -3.40 -26.58
C HIS A 40 -25.68 -3.13 -25.29
N GLN A 41 -26.25 -3.44 -24.13
CA GLN A 41 -25.59 -3.34 -22.82
C GLN A 41 -24.43 -4.34 -22.71
N GLN A 42 -24.63 -5.59 -23.13
CA GLN A 42 -23.55 -6.59 -23.18
C GLN A 42 -22.40 -6.13 -24.08
N LYS A 43 -22.71 -5.60 -25.27
CA LYS A 43 -21.71 -5.04 -26.19
C LYS A 43 -20.96 -3.86 -25.55
N THR A 44 -21.68 -3.00 -24.83
CA THR A 44 -21.08 -1.85 -24.14
C THR A 44 -20.10 -2.29 -23.06
N ILE A 45 -20.48 -3.26 -22.21
CA ILE A 45 -19.62 -3.81 -21.17
C ILE A 45 -18.39 -4.48 -21.79
N HIS A 46 -18.58 -5.26 -22.86
CA HIS A 46 -17.47 -5.91 -23.56
C HIS A 46 -16.46 -4.89 -24.12
N ASN A 47 -16.95 -3.80 -24.72
CA ASN A 47 -16.09 -2.73 -25.22
C ASN A 47 -15.32 -2.04 -24.10
N ILE A 48 -15.97 -1.78 -22.96
CA ILE A 48 -15.33 -1.20 -21.76
C ILE A 48 -14.24 -2.14 -21.24
N ALA A 49 -14.54 -3.43 -21.10
CA ALA A 49 -13.59 -4.43 -20.65
C ALA A 49 -12.37 -4.50 -21.59
N THR A 50 -12.61 -4.49 -22.90
CA THR A 50 -11.55 -4.51 -23.92
C THR A 50 -10.67 -3.26 -23.86
N ALA A 51 -11.28 -2.08 -23.73
CA ALA A 51 -10.55 -0.83 -23.57
C ALA A 51 -9.72 -0.82 -22.28
N GLY A 52 -10.31 -1.27 -21.17
CA GLY A 52 -9.62 -1.42 -19.88
C GLY A 52 -8.42 -2.36 -19.96
N ALA A 53 -8.56 -3.51 -20.64
CA ALA A 53 -7.47 -4.45 -20.85
C ALA A 53 -6.30 -3.81 -21.63
N ARG A 54 -6.58 -3.05 -22.69
CA ARG A 54 -5.55 -2.36 -23.47
C ARG A 54 -4.77 -1.34 -22.63
N VAL A 55 -5.48 -0.56 -21.81
CA VAL A 55 -4.84 0.41 -20.90
C VAL A 55 -3.99 -0.32 -19.86
N ALA A 56 -4.50 -1.40 -19.26
CA ALA A 56 -3.76 -2.20 -18.29
C ALA A 56 -2.46 -2.78 -18.90
N THR A 57 -2.53 -3.32 -20.12
CA THR A 57 -1.35 -3.81 -20.85
C THR A 57 -0.34 -2.69 -21.12
N ALA A 58 -0.80 -1.50 -21.54
CA ALA A 58 0.09 -0.36 -21.76
C ALA A 58 0.79 0.07 -20.46
N GLN A 59 0.03 0.17 -19.35
CA GLN A 59 0.57 0.48 -18.03
C GLN A 59 1.55 -0.59 -17.52
N GLN A 60 1.32 -1.86 -17.85
CA GLN A 60 2.24 -2.94 -17.52
C GLN A 60 3.56 -2.76 -18.26
N LYS A 61 3.54 -2.48 -19.57
CA LYS A 61 4.76 -2.23 -20.36
C LYS A 61 5.58 -1.06 -19.83
N ILE A 62 4.92 0.02 -19.42
CA ILE A 62 5.58 1.16 -18.78
C ILE A 62 6.27 0.74 -17.48
N ARG A 63 5.54 0.03 -16.60
CA ARG A 63 6.10 -0.47 -15.33
C ARG A 63 7.28 -1.42 -15.54
N GLU A 64 7.20 -2.31 -16.53
CA GLU A 64 8.30 -3.20 -16.89
C GLU A 64 9.51 -2.42 -17.44
N GLY A 65 9.27 -1.39 -18.25
CA GLY A 65 10.32 -0.50 -18.76
C GLY A 65 11.02 0.25 -17.63
N GLN A 66 10.26 0.81 -16.68
CA GLN A 66 10.79 1.47 -15.48
C GLN A 66 11.61 0.52 -14.63
N LEU A 67 11.12 -0.71 -14.40
CA LEU A 67 11.85 -1.72 -13.64
C LEU A 67 13.15 -2.13 -14.34
N ARG A 68 13.15 -2.25 -15.67
CA ARG A 68 14.38 -2.51 -16.44
C ARG A 68 15.38 -1.38 -16.31
N ALA A 69 14.95 -0.12 -16.47
CA ALA A 69 15.82 1.04 -16.32
C ALA A 69 16.44 1.10 -14.91
N MET A 70 15.63 0.91 -13.86
CA MET A 70 16.12 0.87 -12.48
C MET A 70 17.15 -0.26 -12.26
N LYS A 71 16.93 -1.44 -12.83
CA LYS A 71 17.90 -2.55 -12.76
C LYS A 71 19.23 -2.19 -13.42
N VAL A 72 19.21 -1.51 -14.56
CA VAL A 72 20.43 -1.08 -15.26
C VAL A 72 21.20 -0.08 -14.39
N THR A 73 20.52 0.96 -13.88
CA THR A 73 21.16 1.95 -13.00
C THR A 73 21.72 1.33 -11.73
N LEU A 74 20.99 0.41 -11.09
CA LEU A 74 21.51 -0.30 -9.92
C LEU A 74 22.71 -1.19 -10.27
N ALA A 75 22.73 -1.81 -11.44
CA ALA A 75 23.88 -2.59 -11.89
C ALA A 75 25.11 -1.71 -12.13
N GLU A 76 24.93 -0.49 -12.66
CA GLU A 76 26.02 0.48 -12.83
C GLU A 76 26.56 0.97 -11.48
N ILE A 77 25.68 1.32 -10.53
CA ILE A 77 26.07 1.76 -9.18
C ILE A 77 26.84 0.64 -8.44
N LEU A 78 26.42 -0.61 -8.63
CA LEU A 78 27.00 -1.76 -7.95
C LEU A 78 28.14 -2.43 -8.75
N ALA A 79 28.47 -1.93 -9.94
CA ALA A 79 29.52 -2.50 -10.79
C ALA A 79 30.90 -2.35 -10.13
N ASP A 80 31.13 -1.20 -9.50
CA ASP A 80 32.40 -0.89 -8.82
C ASP A 80 32.27 -1.07 -7.30
N HIS A 81 32.18 -2.33 -6.89
CA HIS A 81 31.96 -2.73 -5.50
C HIS A 81 33.12 -2.37 -4.54
N GLU A 82 34.32 -2.15 -5.07
CA GLU A 82 35.47 -1.65 -4.32
C GLU A 82 35.32 -0.16 -3.96
N GLU A 83 34.57 0.60 -4.76
CA GLU A 83 34.26 2.02 -4.50
C GLU A 83 32.89 2.25 -3.82
N ALA A 84 32.05 1.22 -3.74
CA ALA A 84 30.73 1.33 -3.13
C ALA A 84 30.86 1.61 -1.61
N ASP A 85 30.28 2.72 -1.13
CA ASP A 85 30.30 3.08 0.30
C ASP A 85 29.69 1.94 1.14
N ALA A 86 30.49 1.36 2.03
CA ALA A 86 30.07 0.27 2.91
C ALA A 86 28.81 0.61 3.73
N ARG A 87 28.62 1.88 4.11
CA ARG A 87 27.42 2.34 4.83
C ARG A 87 26.19 2.31 3.92
N PHE A 88 26.35 2.64 2.64
CA PHE A 88 25.27 2.54 1.66
C PHE A 88 24.86 1.08 1.48
N LEU A 89 25.83 0.17 1.30
CA LEU A 89 25.55 -1.26 1.16
C LEU A 89 24.84 -1.82 2.41
N ASP A 90 25.27 -1.44 3.61
CA ASP A 90 24.63 -1.87 4.86
C ASP A 90 23.17 -1.42 4.97
N VAL A 91 22.88 -0.14 4.66
CA VAL A 91 21.50 0.38 4.65
C VAL A 91 20.68 -0.30 3.55
N PHE A 92 21.21 -0.40 2.34
CA PHE A 92 20.52 -0.96 1.19
C PHE A 92 20.14 -2.43 1.39
N PHE A 93 21.09 -3.27 1.81
CA PHE A 93 20.84 -4.70 2.05
C PHE A 93 19.91 -4.93 3.24
N ARG A 94 20.02 -4.12 4.30
CA ARG A 94 19.09 -4.19 5.45
C ARG A 94 17.65 -3.91 5.03
N GLU A 95 17.41 -2.83 4.28
CA GLU A 95 16.05 -2.51 3.79
C GLU A 95 15.51 -3.58 2.84
N LEU A 96 16.35 -4.11 1.95
CA LEU A 96 15.97 -5.20 1.05
C LEU A 96 15.57 -6.47 1.82
N LEU A 97 16.35 -6.85 2.83
CA LEU A 97 16.08 -8.03 3.65
C LEU A 97 14.82 -7.87 4.51
N GLU A 98 14.58 -6.68 5.06
CA GLU A 98 13.39 -6.39 5.88
C GLU A 98 12.08 -6.52 5.08
N LYS A 99 12.10 -6.10 3.81
CA LYS A 99 10.91 -6.12 2.94
C LYS A 99 10.79 -7.39 2.09
N ALA A 100 11.79 -8.25 2.09
CA ALA A 100 11.81 -9.45 1.28
C ALA A 100 10.89 -10.54 1.83
N SER A 101 10.25 -11.28 0.93
CA SER A 101 9.67 -12.57 1.30
C SER A 101 10.77 -13.55 1.73
N ALA A 102 10.43 -14.57 2.53
CA ALA A 102 11.41 -15.56 3.01
C ALA A 102 12.21 -16.24 1.86
N ALA A 103 11.58 -16.46 0.70
CA ALA A 103 12.25 -17.03 -0.47
C ALA A 103 13.26 -16.06 -1.11
N ASN A 104 12.97 -14.76 -1.10
CA ASN A 104 13.84 -13.74 -1.67
C ASN A 104 14.93 -13.31 -0.68
N ALA A 105 14.64 -13.28 0.61
CA ALA A 105 15.61 -12.95 1.67
C ALA A 105 16.82 -13.87 1.61
N LYS A 106 16.62 -15.18 1.38
CA LYS A 106 17.71 -16.15 1.17
C LYS A 106 18.61 -15.80 -0.01
N LYS A 107 18.02 -15.33 -1.12
CA LYS A 107 18.76 -14.95 -2.33
C LYS A 107 19.54 -13.66 -2.11
N ILE A 108 18.94 -12.69 -1.41
CA ILE A 108 19.57 -11.41 -1.06
C ILE A 108 20.74 -11.63 -0.10
N ALA A 109 20.56 -12.44 0.94
CA ALA A 109 21.60 -12.78 1.91
C ALA A 109 22.78 -13.56 1.29
N ALA A 110 22.56 -14.27 0.18
CA ALA A 110 23.60 -14.97 -0.55
C ALA A 110 24.37 -14.08 -1.55
N HIS A 111 23.98 -12.81 -1.71
CA HIS A 111 24.63 -11.90 -2.64
C HIS A 111 26.04 -11.54 -2.17
N PRO A 112 27.07 -11.50 -3.07
CA PRO A 112 28.45 -11.20 -2.68
C PRO A 112 28.65 -9.85 -1.99
N LEU A 113 27.81 -8.87 -2.33
CA LEU A 113 27.82 -7.53 -1.74
C LEU A 113 27.02 -7.40 -0.45
N CYS A 114 26.31 -8.44 -0.02
CA CYS A 114 25.58 -8.40 1.24
C CYS A 114 26.57 -8.46 2.40
N PRO A 115 26.51 -7.52 3.37
CA PRO A 115 27.33 -7.61 4.57
C PRO A 115 27.15 -8.94 5.31
N THR A 116 28.27 -9.54 5.73
CA THR A 116 28.30 -10.89 6.31
C THR A 116 27.46 -11.01 7.58
N ASP A 117 27.43 -9.96 8.40
CA ASP A 117 26.64 -9.91 9.64
C ASP A 117 25.13 -9.87 9.36
N LEU A 118 24.71 -9.17 8.29
CA LEU A 118 23.33 -9.18 7.82
C LEU A 118 22.96 -10.54 7.21
N ALA A 119 23.84 -11.11 6.39
CA ALA A 119 23.63 -12.42 5.77
C ALA A 119 23.45 -13.54 6.81
N ALA A 120 24.24 -13.51 7.89
CA ALA A 120 24.22 -14.53 8.94
C ALA A 120 22.85 -14.63 9.66
N ARG A 121 22.13 -13.52 9.81
CA ARG A 121 20.80 -13.49 10.45
C ARG A 121 19.72 -14.22 9.64
N HIS A 122 19.96 -14.43 8.35
CA HIS A 122 19.04 -15.06 7.42
C HIS A 122 19.53 -16.41 6.90
N ARG A 123 20.65 -16.93 7.43
CA ARG A 123 21.05 -18.32 7.19
C ARG A 123 20.09 -19.27 7.92
N PRO A 124 19.67 -20.38 7.29
CA PRO A 124 19.01 -21.44 8.02
C PRO A 124 19.97 -21.97 9.10
N ALA A 125 19.43 -22.31 10.27
CA ALA A 125 20.14 -23.17 11.22
C ALA A 125 20.55 -24.44 10.47
N ALA A 126 21.85 -24.75 10.52
CA ALA A 126 22.42 -25.94 9.93
C ALA A 126 21.84 -27.22 10.55
#